data_AF-A0A9Q3PZE2-F1
#
_entry.id   AF-A0A9Q3PZE2-F1
#
_cell.length_a   1.000
_cell.length_b   1.000
_cell.length_c   1.000
_cell.angle_alpha   90.00
_cell.angle_beta   90.00
_cell.angle_gamma   90.00
#
_symmetry.space_group_name_H-M   'P 1'
#
loop_
_entity.id
_entity.type
_entity.pdbx_description
1 polymer ?
#
loop_
_entity_poly.entity_id
_entity_poly.type
_entity_poly.pdbx_seq_one_letter_code
_entity_poly.pdbx_strand_id
1 'polypeptide(L)'
;MLQPSTEGGFQTLETLWKHVNNASRAQGYAVSTFRSNMTNNQIEMGCDRSGMPNTNKRSSKTVTSREIDCPFRLHARKYSKNITWTLKVQNPENSHYATENIMAHPDFMKFNEQETSQISQMSESLILPRKIQA
;
A
#
# COMPACT_ATOMS: atom_id res chain seq x y z
N MET A 1 9.24 13.58 6.11
CA MET A 1 10.12 12.44 5.77
C MET A 1 9.46 11.19 6.29
N LEU A 2 9.27 10.15 5.46
CA LEU A 2 8.75 8.89 5.98
C LEU A 2 9.86 8.23 6.80
N GLN A 3 9.76 8.35 8.12
CA GLN A 3 10.60 7.59 9.03
C GLN A 3 9.72 6.46 9.56
N PRO A 4 9.71 5.27 8.93
CA PRO A 4 9.29 4.08 9.64
C PRO A 4 10.42 3.81 10.63
N SER A 5 10.35 4.41 11.82
CA SER A 5 11.39 4.36 12.86
C SER A 5 11.62 2.96 13.45
N THR A 6 11.29 1.88 12.76
CA THR A 6 11.43 0.54 13.30
C THR A 6 11.82 -0.44 12.20
N GLU A 7 13.12 -0.51 11.91
CA GLU A 7 13.70 -1.74 11.42
C GLU A 7 13.40 -2.82 12.47
N GLY A 8 12.53 -3.77 12.12
CA GLY A 8 11.91 -4.69 13.07
C GLY A 8 11.86 -6.10 12.54
N GLY A 9 11.88 -7.06 13.47
CA GLY A 9 11.62 -8.47 13.21
C GLY A 9 10.12 -8.77 13.40
N PHE A 10 9.48 -9.36 12.40
CA PHE A 10 8.06 -9.72 12.41
C PHE A 10 7.90 -11.22 12.16
N GLN A 11 7.03 -11.90 12.92
CA GLN A 11 6.85 -13.35 12.76
C GLN A 11 6.08 -13.69 11.48
N THR A 12 5.15 -12.82 11.06
CA THR A 12 4.27 -13.07 9.90
C THR A 12 4.32 -11.90 8.92
N LEU A 13 3.97 -12.18 7.66
CA LEU A 13 3.88 -11.14 6.63
C LEU A 13 2.76 -10.14 6.95
N GLU A 14 1.66 -10.61 7.54
CA GLU A 14 0.54 -9.77 7.96
C GLU A 14 0.93 -8.78 9.06
N THR A 15 1.66 -9.24 10.08
CA THR A 15 2.14 -8.35 11.16
C THR A 15 3.10 -7.29 10.64
N LEU A 16 3.95 -7.65 9.67
CA LEU A 16 4.81 -6.71 8.96
C LEU A 16 3.99 -5.66 8.19
N TRP A 17 3.01 -6.08 7.39
CA TRP A 17 2.15 -5.15 6.64
C TRP A 17 1.33 -4.24 7.53
N LYS A 18 0.78 -4.78 8.62
CA LYS A 18 0.03 -4.00 9.61
C LYS A 18 0.90 -2.92 10.24
N HIS A 19 2.14 -3.25 10.60
CA HIS A 19 3.10 -2.29 11.13
C HIS A 19 3.43 -1.19 10.11
N VAL A 20 3.79 -1.58 8.88
CA VAL A 20 4.15 -0.64 7.80
C VAL A 20 2.98 0.29 7.48
N ASN A 21 1.77 -0.26 7.28
CA ASN A 21 0.58 0.52 6.94
C ASN A 21 0.18 1.47 8.07
N ASN A 22 0.27 1.05 9.34
CA ASN A 22 -0.03 1.94 10.46
C ASN A 22 0.97 3.10 10.54
N ALA A 23 2.27 2.81 10.39
CA ALA A 23 3.32 3.82 10.42
C ALA A 23 3.22 4.81 9.26
N SER A 24 2.92 4.32 8.05
CA SER A 24 2.78 5.15 6.86
C SER A 24 1.50 5.99 6.92
N ARG A 25 0.38 5.42 7.38
CA ARG A 25 -0.91 6.11 7.50
C ARG A 25 -0.87 7.21 8.55
N ALA A 26 -0.20 7.00 9.67
CA ALA A 26 0.05 8.06 10.67
C ALA A 26 0.83 9.24 10.10
N GLN A 27 1.65 9.00 9.06
CA GLN A 27 2.44 10.02 8.38
C GLN A 27 1.78 10.52 7.09
N GLY A 28 0.57 10.07 6.74
CA GLY A 28 -0.14 10.50 5.54
C GLY A 28 0.39 9.91 4.22
N TYR A 29 1.01 8.73 4.27
CA TYR A 29 1.52 8.00 3.11
C TYR A 29 0.91 6.60 3.00
N ALA A 30 0.60 6.16 1.78
CA ALA A 30 0.21 4.79 1.50
C ALA A 30 1.39 4.00 0.94
N VAL A 31 1.57 2.78 1.45
CA VAL A 31 2.60 1.84 0.99
C VAL A 31 1.94 0.63 0.36
N SER A 32 2.45 0.21 -0.79
CA SER A 32 1.98 -0.93 -1.55
C SER A 32 3.14 -1.82 -2.01
N THR A 33 2.83 -3.03 -2.47
CA THR A 33 3.84 -3.94 -3.00
C THR A 33 4.40 -3.38 -4.30
N PHE A 34 5.70 -3.11 -4.32
CA PHE A 34 6.39 -2.65 -5.53
C PHE A 34 6.88 -3.85 -6.36
N ARG A 35 7.61 -4.76 -5.72
CA ARG A 35 8.09 -6.01 -6.31
C ARG A 35 8.09 -7.13 -5.28
N SER A 36 7.81 -8.36 -5.70
CA SER A 36 7.91 -9.52 -4.84
C SER A 36 8.79 -10.59 -5.50
N ASN A 37 9.69 -11.18 -4.72
CA ASN A 37 10.51 -12.32 -5.10
C ASN A 37 10.30 -13.41 -4.07
N MET A 38 9.33 -14.28 -4.34
CA MET A 38 8.95 -15.35 -3.42
C MET A 38 10.02 -16.44 -3.30
N THR A 39 10.79 -16.69 -4.37
CA THR A 39 11.91 -17.65 -4.35
C THR A 39 12.95 -17.29 -3.29
N ASN A 40 13.26 -16.01 -3.15
CA ASN A 40 14.21 -15.50 -2.16
C ASN A 40 13.54 -15.04 -0.86
N ASN A 41 12.22 -15.22 -0.72
CA ASN A 41 11.40 -14.67 0.36
C ASN A 41 11.66 -13.17 0.60
N GLN A 42 11.67 -12.39 -0.47
CA GLN A 42 11.92 -10.95 -0.46
C GLN A 42 10.71 -10.20 -1.03
N ILE A 43 10.39 -9.07 -0.41
CA ILE A 43 9.31 -8.17 -0.84
C ILE A 43 9.86 -6.75 -0.77
N GLU A 44 9.82 -6.07 -1.91
CA GLU A 44 10.08 -4.65 -2.01
C GLU A 44 8.73 -3.92 -1.95
N MET A 45 8.60 -3.00 -1.01
CA MET A 45 7.41 -2.18 -0.81
C MET A 45 7.78 -0.73 -1.14
N GLY A 46 6.83 0.02 -1.69
CA GLY A 46 7.03 1.41 -2.09
C GLY A 46 5.78 2.23 -1.85
N CYS A 47 5.86 3.54 -2.04
CA CYS A 47 4.68 4.39 -2.00
C CYS A 47 3.70 4.00 -3.12
N ASP A 48 2.40 4.13 -2.90
CA ASP A 48 1.36 3.90 -3.92
C ASP A 48 1.53 4.75 -5.18
N ARG A 49 2.27 5.87 -5.09
CA ARG A 49 2.63 6.75 -6.21
C ARG A 49 4.01 6.48 -6.82
N SER A 50 4.65 5.35 -6.50
CA SER A 50 6.00 4.99 -6.97
C SER A 50 6.08 4.54 -8.42
N GLY A 51 4.94 4.39 -9.11
CA GLY A 51 4.94 4.05 -10.53
C GLY A 51 5.46 5.20 -11.41
N MET A 52 5.66 4.90 -12.69
CA MET A 52 5.99 5.88 -13.71
C MET A 52 4.83 5.96 -14.71
N PRO A 53 4.32 7.17 -15.04
CA PRO A 53 3.27 7.32 -16.02
C PRO A 53 3.62 6.62 -17.33
N ASN A 54 2.74 5.73 -17.79
CA ASN A 54 2.89 5.08 -19.09
C ASN A 54 2.68 6.10 -20.23
N THR A 55 3.75 6.76 -20.65
CA THR A 55 3.76 7.72 -21.76
C THR A 55 3.62 7.06 -23.14
N ASN A 56 3.81 5.73 -23.20
CA ASN A 56 3.81 4.96 -24.46
C ASN A 56 2.41 4.54 -24.97
N LYS A 57 1.34 4.74 -24.18
CA LYS A 57 -0.02 4.49 -24.68
C LYS A 57 -0.47 5.70 -25.48
N ARG A 58 -0.53 5.55 -26.82
CA ARG A 58 -1.29 6.43 -27.73
C ARG A 58 -2.79 6.31 -27.45
N SER A 59 -3.21 6.75 -26.27
CA SER A 59 -4.59 6.87 -25.87
C SER A 59 -5.05 8.28 -26.22
N SER A 60 -6.11 8.39 -27.02
CA SER A 60 -6.80 9.65 -27.30
C SER A 60 -7.53 10.24 -26.07
N LYS A 61 -7.50 9.55 -24.93
CA LYS A 61 -7.97 10.05 -23.63
C LYS A 61 -6.78 10.64 -22.86
N THR A 62 -6.91 11.87 -22.38
CA THR A 62 -6.03 12.45 -21.36
C THR A 62 -6.15 11.62 -20.09
N VAL A 63 -5.23 10.68 -19.89
CA VAL A 63 -5.13 9.94 -18.64
C VAL A 63 -4.23 10.75 -17.72
N THR A 64 -4.80 11.35 -16.68
CA THR A 64 -4.01 11.91 -15.58
C THR A 64 -3.46 10.75 -14.77
N SER A 65 -2.17 10.44 -14.95
CA SER A 65 -1.50 9.47 -14.07
C SER A 65 -1.25 10.10 -12.71
N ARG A 66 -1.50 9.33 -11.65
CA ARG A 66 -1.22 9.73 -10.25
C ARG A 66 0.19 9.32 -9.81
N GLU A 67 0.87 8.56 -10.66
CA GLU A 67 2.23 8.09 -10.50
C GLU A 67 3.21 9.26 -10.67
N ILE A 68 4.04 9.51 -9.65
CA ILE A 68 5.00 10.63 -9.62
C ILE A 68 6.43 10.15 -9.41
N ASP A 69 6.68 8.86 -9.70
CA ASP A 69 7.98 8.22 -9.52
C ASP A 69 8.58 8.44 -8.12
N CYS A 70 7.76 8.18 -7.08
CA CYS A 70 8.23 8.31 -5.71
C CYS A 70 9.39 7.34 -5.44
N PRO A 71 10.57 7.83 -5.01
CA PRO A 71 11.76 7.00 -4.82
C PRO A 71 11.74 6.24 -3.49
N PHE A 72 10.69 6.40 -2.68
CA PHE A 72 10.55 5.74 -1.39
C PHE A 72 10.52 4.21 -1.56
N ARG A 73 11.40 3.51 -0.85
CA ARG A 73 11.53 2.04 -0.92
C ARG A 73 11.83 1.42 0.43
N LEU A 74 11.11 0.34 0.71
CA LEU A 74 11.30 -0.57 1.84
C LEU A 74 11.62 -1.97 1.32
N HIS A 75 12.53 -2.65 2.00
CA HIS A 75 12.90 -4.02 1.68
C HIS A 75 12.60 -4.93 2.86
N ALA A 76 11.68 -5.87 2.66
CA ALA A 76 11.35 -6.92 3.60
C ALA A 76 11.97 -8.25 3.15
N ARG A 77 12.68 -8.94 4.05
CA ARG A 77 13.26 -10.26 3.78
C ARG A 77 12.95 -11.23 4.91
N LYS A 78 12.53 -12.44 4.56
CA LYS A 78 12.38 -13.52 5.54
C LYS A 78 13.72 -14.21 5.80
N TYR A 79 14.13 -14.28 7.06
CA TYR A 79 15.28 -15.07 7.49
C TYR A 79 14.86 -16.52 7.71
N SER A 80 15.46 -17.45 6.97
CA SER A 80 15.14 -18.88 7.05
C SER A 80 15.45 -19.51 8.42
N LYS A 81 16.39 -18.96 9.18
CA LYS A 81 16.80 -19.52 10.49
C LYS A 81 15.77 -19.30 11.60
N ASN A 82 15.14 -18.12 11.63
CA ASN A 82 14.23 -17.72 12.71
C ASN A 82 12.78 -17.54 12.23
N ILE A 83 12.49 -17.85 10.95
CA ILE A 83 11.19 -17.64 10.31
C ILE A 83 10.67 -16.21 10.54
N THR A 84 11.59 -15.25 10.64
CA THR A 84 11.27 -13.85 10.98
C THR A 84 11.48 -12.98 9.75
N TRP A 85 10.52 -12.13 9.44
CA TRP A 85 10.63 -11.07 8.45
C TRP A 85 11.37 -9.89 9.04
N THR A 86 12.36 -9.38 8.32
CA THR A 86 13.08 -8.16 8.69
C THR A 86 12.76 -7.09 7.68
N LEU A 87 12.35 -5.93 8.19
CA LEU A 87 12.12 -4.72 7.41
C LEU A 87 13.35 -3.83 7.44
N LYS A 88 13.80 -3.36 6.29
CA LYS A 88 14.87 -2.36 6.14
C LYS A 88 14.40 -1.22 5.25
N VAL A 89 14.82 -0.01 5.59
CA VAL A 89 14.58 1.17 4.75
C VAL A 89 15.69 1.25 3.72
N GLN A 90 15.35 1.17 2.43
CA GLN A 90 16.34 1.36 1.36
C GLN A 90 16.48 2.83 1.01
N ASN A 91 15.35 3.54 0.89
CA ASN A 91 15.35 4.96 0.61
C ASN A 91 14.22 5.66 1.37
N PRO A 92 14.54 6.54 2.34
CA PRO A 92 13.54 7.25 3.15
C PRO A 92 12.97 8.49 2.44
N GLU A 93 13.59 8.93 1.34
CA GLU A 93 13.18 10.13 0.62
C GLU A 93 11.85 9.91 -0.12
N ASN A 94 11.01 10.95 -0.08
CA ASN A 94 9.74 11.01 -0.79
C ASN A 94 9.78 12.24 -1.69
N SER A 95 9.37 12.08 -2.95
CA SER A 95 9.25 13.19 -3.90
C SER A 95 8.01 14.06 -3.66
N HIS A 96 7.17 13.70 -2.66
CA HIS A 96 5.98 14.45 -2.30
C HIS A 96 5.79 14.56 -0.78
N TYR A 97 5.08 15.63 -0.40
CA TYR A 97 4.61 15.82 0.97
C TYR A 97 3.58 14.78 1.36
N ALA A 98 3.49 14.52 2.66
CA ALA A 98 2.37 13.79 3.26
C ALA A 98 1.07 14.43 2.78
N THR A 99 0.18 13.63 2.21
CA THR A 99 -1.06 14.19 1.68
C THR A 99 -2.06 14.29 2.83
N GLU A 100 -2.54 15.50 3.15
CA GLU A 100 -3.65 15.68 4.08
C GLU A 100 -4.96 15.07 3.53
N ASN A 101 -5.06 14.99 2.19
CA ASN A 101 -6.21 14.43 1.50
C ASN A 101 -6.10 12.91 1.37
N ILE A 102 -6.81 12.20 2.24
CA ILE A 102 -6.92 10.73 2.29
C ILE A 102 -7.36 10.14 0.93
N MET A 103 -8.16 10.87 0.14
CA MET A 103 -8.64 10.40 -1.17
C MET A 103 -7.55 10.35 -2.23
N ALA A 104 -6.42 11.02 -1.99
CA ALA A 104 -5.28 10.99 -2.88
C ALA A 104 -4.45 9.70 -2.74
N HIS A 105 -4.83 8.79 -1.83
CA HIS A 105 -4.24 7.48 -1.62
C HIS A 105 -5.34 6.40 -1.66
N PRO A 106 -5.53 5.70 -2.80
CA PRO A 106 -6.56 4.66 -2.92
C PRO A 106 -6.46 3.55 -1.87
N ASP A 107 -5.25 3.24 -1.41
CA ASP A 107 -5.03 2.27 -0.32
C ASP A 107 -5.66 2.70 1.01
N PHE A 108 -5.85 4.00 1.25
CA PHE A 108 -6.59 4.47 2.41
C PHE A 108 -8.10 4.32 2.27
N MET A 109 -8.60 4.19 1.04
CA MET A 109 -10.03 3.98 0.74
C MET A 109 -10.42 2.51 0.64
N LYS A 110 -9.49 1.58 0.84
CA LYS A 110 -9.81 0.14 0.89
C LYS A 110 -10.54 -0.18 2.19
N PHE A 111 -11.71 -0.81 2.06
CA PHE A 111 -12.45 -1.37 3.17
C PHE A 111 -11.66 -2.49 3.85
N ASN A 112 -11.84 -2.63 5.15
CA ASN A 112 -11.32 -3.77 5.88
C ASN A 112 -12.12 -5.04 5.52
N GLU A 113 -11.63 -6.21 5.93
CA GLU A 113 -12.27 -7.49 5.58
C GLU A 113 -13.68 -7.63 6.16
N GLN A 114 -13.94 -7.07 7.34
CA GLN A 114 -15.27 -7.10 7.97
C GLN A 114 -16.26 -6.19 7.23
N GLU A 115 -15.85 -4.97 6.88
CA GLU A 115 -16.62 -4.04 6.06
C GLU A 115 -16.90 -4.63 4.68
N THR A 116 -15.92 -5.30 4.08
CA THR A 116 -16.07 -5.97 2.78
C THR A 116 -17.07 -7.13 2.88
N SER A 117 -17.00 -7.92 3.95
CA SER A 117 -17.95 -9.00 4.23
C SER A 117 -19.37 -8.48 4.42
N GLN A 118 -19.52 -7.38 5.16
CA GLN A 118 -20.81 -6.73 5.38
C GLN A 118 -21.40 -6.17 4.07
N ILE A 119 -20.58 -5.54 3.22
CA ILE A 119 -20.99 -5.09 1.87
C ILE A 119 -21.38 -6.28 0.99
N SER A 120 -20.66 -7.42 1.06
CA SER A 120 -21.03 -8.65 0.34
C SER A 120 -22.40 -9.14 0.76
N GLN A 121 -22.66 -9.22 2.07
CA GLN A 121 -23.95 -9.61 2.63
C GLN A 121 -25.09 -8.66 2.21
N MET A 122 -24.83 -7.34 2.21
CA MET A 122 -25.80 -6.36 1.72
C MET A 122 -26.03 -6.49 0.20
N SER A 123 -25.01 -6.79 -0.60
CA SER A 123 -25.14 -7.03 -2.04
C SER A 123 -25.89 -8.33 -2.36
N GLU A 124 -25.69 -9.37 -1.55
CA GLU A 124 -26.38 -10.67 -1.67
C GLU A 124 -27.85 -10.58 -1.26
N SER A 125 -28.22 -9.58 -0.45
CA SER A 125 -29.61 -9.34 -0.05
C SER A 125 -30.53 -8.83 -1.19
N LEU A 126 -30.04 -8.75 -2.44
CA LEU A 126 -30.76 -8.31 -3.66
C LEU A 126 -31.39 -6.91 -3.55
N ILE A 127 -30.99 -6.12 -2.54
CA ILE A 127 -31.39 -4.73 -2.41
C ILE A 127 -30.62 -3.93 -3.45
N LEU A 128 -31.34 -3.38 -4.42
CA LEU A 128 -30.77 -2.48 -5.41
C LEU A 128 -29.96 -1.37 -4.70
N PRO A 129 -28.73 -1.06 -5.12
CA PRO A 129 -27.88 -0.04 -4.48
C PRO A 129 -28.58 1.31 -4.29
N ARG A 130 -29.57 1.62 -5.13
CA ARG A 130 -30.40 2.83 -5.09
C ARG A 130 -31.35 2.93 -3.89
N LYS A 131 -31.65 1.81 -3.22
CA LYS A 131 -32.56 1.75 -2.05
C LYS A 131 -31.83 1.61 -0.72
N ILE A 132 -30.50 1.58 -0.74
CA ILE A 132 -29.69 1.62 0.48
C ILE A 132 -29.71 3.08 0.96
N GLN A 133 -30.54 3.39 1.97
CA GLN A 133 -30.49 4.69 2.64
C GLN A 133 -29.28 4.71 3.57
N ALA A 134 -28.48 5.77 3.47
CA ALA A 134 -27.34 6.04 4.34
C ALA A 134 -27.79 6.45 5.76
#